data_AF-A0A0A9XGF4-F1
#
_entry.id   AF-A0A0A9XGF4-F1
#
_cell.length_a   1.000
_cell.length_b   1.000
_cell.length_c   1.000
_cell.angle_alpha   90.00
_cell.angle_beta   90.00
_cell.angle_gamma   90.00
#
_symmetry.space_group_name_H-M   'P 1'
#
loop_
_entity.id
_entity.type
_entity.pdbx_description
1 polymer ?
#
loop_
_entity_poly.entity_id
_entity_poly.type
_entity_poly.pdbx_seq_one_letter_code
_entity_poly.pdbx_strand_id
1 'polypeptide(L)'
;SFCTLLKLQSAKALFVMKVKLSLQLIALVLVLFITLHTCIIQATLFAHTPRHTQLYEQLNVSVGASAAEIRKAFRGLTRLHHPDMKETFVEKEVAKEKMAGILRAYEVLSDEAKRREYDASGLIPGEPINVHEMSARELFEHFHQVFPIVSRTPTLNTTALWQRIMSFKGNKLFLFQVY
;
A
#
# COMPACT_ATOMS: atom_id res chain seq x y z
N SER A 1 6.97 -48.22 55.46
CA SER A 1 7.48 -48.22 54.07
C SER A 1 6.41 -48.04 52.98
N PHE A 2 5.12 -48.34 53.24
CA PHE A 2 4.06 -48.24 52.21
C PHE A 2 3.54 -46.80 51.97
N CYS A 3 3.42 -46.00 53.03
CA CYS A 3 2.89 -44.62 52.96
C CYS A 3 3.82 -43.63 52.23
N THR A 4 5.14 -43.86 52.25
CA THR A 4 6.13 -43.04 51.53
C THR A 4 6.12 -43.31 50.02
N LEU A 5 5.88 -44.55 49.60
CA LEU A 5 5.78 -44.93 48.19
C LEU A 5 4.54 -44.34 47.51
N LEU A 6 3.40 -44.32 48.21
CA LEU A 6 2.16 -43.67 47.73
C LEU A 6 2.33 -42.16 47.53
N LYS A 7 2.97 -41.46 48.48
CA LYS A 7 3.26 -40.01 48.36
C LYS A 7 4.23 -39.71 47.21
N LEU A 8 5.20 -40.59 46.95
CA LEU A 8 6.14 -40.44 45.84
C LEU A 8 5.45 -40.67 44.49
N GLN A 9 4.53 -41.63 44.41
CA GLN A 9 3.78 -41.94 43.20
C GLN A 9 2.79 -40.81 42.84
N SER A 10 2.11 -40.21 43.83
CA SER A 10 1.25 -39.05 43.62
C SER A 10 2.04 -37.79 43.22
N ALA A 11 3.23 -37.57 43.81
CA ALA A 11 4.10 -36.45 43.45
C ALA A 11 4.64 -36.55 42.02
N LYS A 12 5.00 -37.75 41.57
CA LYS A 12 5.41 -38.01 40.17
C LYS A 12 4.25 -37.76 39.20
N ALA A 13 3.05 -38.22 39.51
CA ALA A 13 1.86 -37.97 38.68
C ALA A 13 1.54 -36.47 38.57
N LEU A 14 1.61 -35.73 39.69
CA LEU A 14 1.42 -34.28 39.71
C LEU A 14 2.50 -33.55 38.88
N PHE A 15 3.76 -33.99 38.97
CA PHE A 15 4.87 -33.43 38.19
C PHE A 15 4.67 -33.65 36.68
N VAL A 16 4.34 -34.87 36.27
CA VAL A 16 4.06 -35.21 34.86
C VAL A 16 2.85 -34.42 34.34
N MET A 17 1.81 -34.23 35.16
CA MET A 17 0.63 -33.44 34.78
C MET A 17 0.97 -31.95 34.63
N LYS A 18 1.76 -31.36 35.54
CA LYS A 18 2.22 -29.97 35.44
C LYS A 18 3.12 -29.73 34.22
N VAL A 19 4.01 -30.68 33.92
CA VAL A 19 4.88 -30.63 32.73
C VAL A 19 4.07 -30.75 31.44
N LYS A 20 3.09 -31.66 31.38
CA LYS A 20 2.18 -31.74 30.22
C LYS A 20 1.37 -30.45 30.04
N LEU A 21 0.86 -29.86 31.11
CA LEU A 21 0.09 -28.62 31.07
C LEU A 21 0.96 -27.43 30.62
N SER A 22 2.21 -27.33 31.09
CA SER A 22 3.14 -26.28 30.65
C SER A 22 3.55 -26.44 29.19
N LEU A 23 3.83 -27.67 28.73
CA LEU A 23 4.10 -27.96 27.31
C LEU A 23 2.90 -27.64 26.41
N GLN A 24 1.68 -27.95 26.85
CA GLN A 24 0.47 -27.60 26.11
C GLN A 24 0.25 -26.08 26.03
N LEU A 25 0.52 -25.34 27.11
CA LEU A 25 0.42 -23.88 27.11
C LEU A 25 1.45 -23.24 26.17
N ILE A 26 2.69 -23.73 26.19
CA ILE A 26 3.76 -23.25 25.31
C ILE A 26 3.42 -23.55 23.84
N ALA A 27 2.92 -24.74 23.53
CA ALA A 27 2.49 -25.09 22.18
C ALA A 27 1.35 -24.20 21.68
N LEU A 28 0.36 -23.87 22.52
CA LEU A 28 -0.74 -22.99 22.17
C LEU A 28 -0.25 -21.56 21.90
N VAL A 29 0.66 -21.04 22.72
CA VAL A 29 1.27 -19.73 22.51
C VAL A 29 2.06 -19.70 21.20
N LEU A 30 2.87 -20.73 20.91
CA LEU A 30 3.63 -20.80 19.66
C LEU A 30 2.72 -20.86 18.43
N VAL A 31 1.62 -21.62 18.47
CA VAL A 31 0.63 -21.65 17.39
C VAL A 31 0.01 -20.27 17.17
N LEU A 32 -0.32 -19.56 18.25
CA LEU A 32 -0.92 -18.22 18.19
C LEU A 32 0.06 -17.17 17.65
N PHE A 33 1.34 -17.28 18.00
CA PHE A 33 2.40 -16.46 17.41
C PHE A 33 2.60 -16.77 15.92
N ILE A 34 2.59 -18.04 15.52
CA ILE A 34 2.73 -18.44 14.12
C ILE A 34 1.55 -17.92 13.29
N THR A 35 0.31 -18.06 13.78
CA THR A 35 -0.87 -17.54 13.06
C THR A 35 -0.88 -16.02 12.99
N LEU A 36 -0.42 -15.33 14.04
CA LEU A 36 -0.23 -13.88 14.00
C LEU A 36 0.81 -13.49 12.96
N HIS A 37 1.96 -14.19 12.95
CA HIS A 37 3.04 -13.90 12.01
C HIS A 37 2.64 -14.16 10.56
N THR A 38 1.92 -15.26 10.28
CA THR A 38 1.41 -15.53 8.94
C THR A 38 0.35 -14.52 8.52
N CYS A 39 -0.50 -14.05 9.43
CA CYS A 39 -1.45 -12.97 9.16
C CYS A 39 -0.75 -11.64 8.82
N ILE A 40 0.31 -11.29 9.58
CA ILE A 40 1.12 -10.08 9.31
C ILE A 40 1.84 -10.18 7.97
N ILE A 41 2.46 -11.33 7.66
CA ILE A 41 3.12 -11.58 6.37
C ILE A 41 2.12 -11.49 5.22
N GLN A 42 0.92 -12.01 5.40
CA GLN A 42 -0.13 -11.92 4.40
C GLN A 42 -0.56 -10.46 4.18
N ALA A 43 -0.70 -9.66 5.25
CA ALA A 43 -1.03 -8.24 5.15
C ALA A 43 0.05 -7.41 4.44
N THR A 44 1.33 -7.70 4.64
CA THR A 44 2.42 -6.95 3.97
C THR A 44 2.58 -7.32 2.49
N LEU A 45 2.34 -8.58 2.12
CA LEU A 45 2.39 -9.01 0.72
C LEU A 45 1.28 -8.41 -0.14
N PHE A 46 0.08 -8.21 0.41
CA PHE A 46 -1.03 -7.59 -0.31
C PHE A 46 -1.01 -6.06 -0.32
N ALA A 47 -0.17 -5.42 0.50
CA ALA A 47 -0.11 -3.97 0.62
C ALA A 47 0.72 -3.27 -0.49
N HIS A 48 1.43 -4.02 -1.33
CA HIS A 48 2.30 -3.44 -2.37
C HIS A 48 1.92 -3.96 -3.76
N THR A 49 0.71 -3.63 -4.23
CA THR A 49 0.40 -3.75 -5.66
C THR A 49 1.00 -2.54 -6.38
N PRO A 50 1.79 -2.75 -7.45
CA PRO A 50 2.31 -1.64 -8.23
C PRO A 50 1.13 -0.86 -8.83
N ARG A 51 1.19 0.47 -8.82
CA ARG A 51 0.08 1.34 -9.23
C ARG A 51 -0.45 1.04 -10.64
N HIS A 52 0.41 0.50 -11.50
CA HIS A 52 0.10 0.03 -12.87
C HIS A 52 -0.83 -1.19 -12.94
N THR A 53 -1.08 -1.93 -11.85
CA THR A 53 -2.01 -3.07 -11.85
C THR A 53 -3.40 -2.72 -11.33
N GLN A 54 -3.58 -1.55 -10.71
CA GLN A 54 -4.82 -1.21 -9.99
C GLN A 54 -6.07 -1.23 -10.89
N LEU A 55 -5.98 -0.73 -12.13
CA LEU A 55 -7.12 -0.74 -13.04
C LEU A 55 -7.46 -2.15 -13.54
N TYR A 56 -6.43 -2.98 -13.78
CA TYR A 56 -6.60 -4.36 -14.20
C TYR A 56 -7.22 -5.21 -13.07
N GLU A 57 -6.79 -4.97 -11.82
CA GLU A 57 -7.35 -5.57 -10.60
C GLU A 57 -8.81 -5.18 -10.39
N GLN A 58 -9.18 -3.91 -10.60
CA GLN A 58 -10.58 -3.45 -10.51
C GLN A 58 -11.53 -4.20 -11.47
N LEU A 59 -11.01 -4.64 -12.63
CA LEU A 59 -11.74 -5.46 -13.59
C LEU A 59 -11.51 -6.97 -13.42
N ASN A 60 -10.70 -7.41 -12.44
CA ASN A 60 -10.29 -8.80 -12.24
C ASN A 60 -9.69 -9.44 -13.51
N VAL A 61 -8.84 -8.70 -14.23
CA VAL A 61 -8.14 -9.17 -15.43
C VAL A 61 -6.63 -9.07 -15.24
N SER A 62 -5.86 -9.83 -16.03
CA SER A 62 -4.40 -9.73 -15.99
C SER A 62 -3.89 -8.50 -16.75
N VAL A 63 -2.70 -8.02 -16.36
CA VAL A 63 -1.94 -7.04 -17.14
C VAL A 63 -1.53 -7.71 -18.44
N GLY A 64 -2.12 -7.27 -19.55
CA GLY A 64 -1.97 -7.92 -20.86
C GLY A 64 -3.24 -8.57 -21.40
N ALA A 65 -4.35 -8.51 -20.67
CA ALA A 65 -5.65 -8.95 -21.17
C ALA A 65 -6.02 -8.26 -22.49
N SER A 66 -6.68 -9.00 -23.38
CA SER A 66 -7.16 -8.49 -24.65
C SER A 66 -8.36 -7.53 -24.46
N ALA A 67 -8.60 -6.65 -25.43
CA ALA A 67 -9.76 -5.76 -25.39
C ALA A 67 -11.10 -6.54 -25.29
N ALA A 68 -11.16 -7.76 -25.85
CA ALA A 68 -12.33 -8.63 -25.75
C ALA A 68 -12.56 -9.14 -24.32
N GLU A 69 -11.49 -9.52 -23.62
CA GLU A 69 -11.54 -9.97 -22.22
C GLU A 69 -11.94 -8.83 -21.29
N ILE A 70 -11.36 -7.63 -21.47
CA ILE A 70 -11.68 -6.42 -20.72
C ILE A 70 -13.18 -6.10 -20.86
N ARG A 71 -13.70 -6.11 -22.10
CA ARG A 71 -15.14 -5.90 -22.36
C ARG A 71 -16.02 -6.99 -21.75
N LYS A 72 -15.57 -8.24 -21.73
CA LYS A 72 -16.30 -9.35 -21.13
C LYS A 72 -16.36 -9.22 -19.60
N ALA A 73 -15.23 -8.90 -18.98
CA ALA A 73 -15.13 -8.69 -17.54
C ALA A 73 -16.00 -7.52 -17.09
N PHE A 74 -15.94 -6.38 -17.79
CA PHE A 74 -16.79 -5.22 -17.55
C PHE A 74 -18.28 -5.60 -17.52
N ARG A 75 -18.78 -6.26 -18.57
CA ARG A 75 -20.20 -6.69 -18.63
C ARG A 75 -20.58 -7.61 -17.48
N GLY A 76 -19.70 -8.53 -17.08
CA GLY A 76 -19.94 -9.44 -15.96
C GLY A 76 -20.03 -8.69 -14.62
N LEU A 77 -19.08 -7.80 -14.37
CA LEU A 77 -19.00 -7.02 -13.12
C LEU A 77 -20.13 -5.98 -13.01
N THR A 78 -20.50 -5.32 -14.10
CA THR A 78 -21.63 -4.39 -14.12
C THR A 78 -22.94 -5.07 -13.74
N ARG A 79 -23.16 -6.31 -14.23
CA ARG A 79 -24.34 -7.08 -13.84
C ARG A 79 -24.31 -7.43 -12.35
N LEU A 80 -23.16 -7.82 -11.81
CA LEU A 80 -23.02 -8.23 -10.40
C LEU A 80 -23.20 -7.07 -9.41
N HIS A 81 -22.70 -5.88 -9.79
CA HIS A 81 -22.66 -4.70 -8.94
C HIS A 81 -23.70 -3.64 -9.32
N HIS A 82 -24.72 -3.98 -10.13
CA HIS A 82 -25.78 -3.03 -10.44
C HIS A 82 -26.59 -2.68 -9.17
N PRO A 83 -26.83 -1.40 -8.86
CA PRO A 83 -27.55 -0.99 -7.64
C PRO A 83 -28.99 -1.52 -7.60
N ASP A 84 -29.61 -1.73 -8.77
CA ASP A 84 -30.97 -2.31 -8.87
C ASP A 84 -31.05 -3.77 -8.39
N MET A 85 -29.92 -4.48 -8.34
CA MET A 85 -29.86 -5.86 -7.84
C MET A 85 -29.67 -5.94 -6.32
N LYS A 86 -29.64 -4.81 -5.61
CA LYS A 86 -29.42 -4.76 -4.15
C LYS A 86 -30.70 -4.31 -3.44
N GLU A 87 -31.00 -4.96 -2.33
CA GLU A 87 -32.26 -4.74 -1.60
C GLU A 87 -32.10 -3.62 -0.57
N THR A 88 -30.97 -3.58 0.13
CA THR A 88 -30.73 -2.62 1.22
C THR A 88 -30.06 -1.34 0.75
N PHE A 89 -30.32 -0.22 1.44
CA PHE A 89 -29.70 1.08 1.13
C PHE A 89 -28.16 1.03 1.23
N VAL A 90 -27.64 0.35 2.26
CA VAL A 90 -26.20 0.20 2.48
C VAL A 90 -25.52 -0.56 1.33
N GLU A 91 -26.13 -1.64 0.85
CA GLU A 91 -25.59 -2.40 -0.28
C GLU A 91 -25.64 -1.61 -1.60
N LYS A 92 -26.65 -0.76 -1.79
CA LYS A 92 -26.74 0.12 -2.97
C LYS A 92 -25.60 1.13 -3.02
N GLU A 93 -25.25 1.74 -1.90
CA GLU A 93 -24.13 2.68 -1.82
C GLU A 93 -22.80 1.97 -2.11
N VAL A 94 -22.56 0.80 -1.51
CA VAL A 94 -21.35 0.00 -1.78
C VAL A 94 -21.29 -0.45 -3.24
N ALA A 95 -22.42 -0.85 -3.82
CA ALA A 95 -22.52 -1.23 -5.23
C ALA A 95 -22.21 -0.05 -6.16
N LYS A 96 -22.69 1.15 -5.82
CA LYS A 96 -22.44 2.39 -6.55
C LYS A 96 -20.96 2.78 -6.55
N GLU A 97 -20.30 2.68 -5.39
CA GLU A 97 -18.86 2.94 -5.24
C GLU A 97 -18.04 1.94 -6.07
N LYS A 98 -18.36 0.64 -5.98
CA LYS A 98 -17.70 -0.40 -6.79
C LYS A 98 -17.93 -0.19 -8.28
N MET A 99 -19.15 0.16 -8.69
CA MET A 99 -19.49 0.44 -10.09
C MET A 99 -18.69 1.63 -10.62
N ALA A 100 -18.52 2.69 -9.83
CA ALA A 100 -17.70 3.84 -10.21
C ALA A 100 -16.23 3.44 -10.44
N GLY A 101 -15.67 2.55 -9.62
CA GLY A 101 -14.35 1.97 -9.85
C GLY A 101 -14.27 1.17 -11.17
N ILE A 102 -15.24 0.29 -11.41
CA ILE A 102 -15.31 -0.53 -12.64
C ILE A 102 -15.42 0.34 -13.90
N LEU A 103 -16.23 1.41 -13.86
CA LEU A 103 -16.39 2.34 -14.97
C LEU A 103 -15.09 3.11 -15.27
N ARG A 104 -14.41 3.61 -14.23
CA ARG A 104 -13.11 4.29 -14.38
C ARG A 104 -12.07 3.37 -15.02
N ALA A 105 -11.95 2.13 -14.54
CA ALA A 105 -11.03 1.16 -15.14
C ALA A 105 -11.35 0.88 -16.60
N TYR A 106 -12.63 0.70 -16.94
CA TYR A 106 -13.04 0.46 -18.31
C TYR A 106 -12.78 1.66 -19.22
N GLU A 107 -12.99 2.89 -18.76
CA GLU A 107 -12.75 4.10 -19.56
C GLU A 107 -11.29 4.21 -20.04
N VAL A 108 -10.34 3.87 -19.17
CA VAL A 108 -8.91 3.92 -19.51
C VAL A 108 -8.48 2.69 -20.30
N LEU A 109 -8.89 1.48 -19.88
CA LEU A 109 -8.41 0.23 -20.46
C LEU A 109 -9.11 -0.15 -21.79
N SER A 110 -10.26 0.46 -22.11
CA SER A 110 -10.98 0.19 -23.36
C SER A 110 -10.41 0.91 -24.58
N ASP A 111 -9.72 2.02 -24.38
CA ASP A 111 -9.04 2.80 -25.42
C ASP A 111 -7.55 2.46 -25.43
N GLU A 112 -7.05 2.02 -26.58
CA GLU A 112 -5.65 1.61 -26.75
C GLU A 112 -4.67 2.77 -26.48
N ALA A 113 -5.02 4.01 -26.81
CA ALA A 113 -4.16 5.16 -26.57
C ALA A 113 -4.03 5.45 -25.07
N LYS A 114 -5.17 5.50 -24.36
CA LYS A 114 -5.21 5.72 -22.90
C LYS A 114 -4.56 4.56 -22.14
N ARG A 115 -4.79 3.33 -22.58
CA ARG A 115 -4.17 2.13 -22.02
C ARG A 115 -2.65 2.19 -22.13
N ARG A 116 -2.12 2.54 -23.29
CA ARG A 116 -0.66 2.68 -23.47
C ARG A 116 -0.06 3.75 -22.57
N GLU A 117 -0.75 4.88 -22.39
CA GLU A 117 -0.32 5.95 -21.49
C GLU A 117 -0.35 5.50 -20.02
N TYR A 118 -1.39 4.78 -19.61
CA TYR A 118 -1.48 4.18 -18.28
C TYR A 118 -0.41 3.11 -18.04
N ASP A 119 -0.18 2.23 -19.01
CA ASP A 119 0.85 1.20 -18.91
C ASP A 119 2.26 1.82 -18.82
N ALA A 120 2.50 2.97 -19.46
CA ALA A 120 3.77 3.68 -19.43
C ALA A 120 3.98 4.54 -18.17
N SER A 121 2.97 5.26 -17.71
CA SER A 121 3.07 6.26 -16.62
C SER A 121 2.52 5.79 -15.28
N GLY A 122 1.63 4.79 -15.28
CA GLY A 122 0.96 4.27 -14.09
C GLY A 122 -0.12 5.20 -13.54
N LEU A 123 -0.49 6.23 -14.31
CA LEU A 123 -1.41 7.28 -13.91
C LEU A 123 -2.67 7.26 -14.76
N ILE A 124 -3.79 7.55 -14.10
CA ILE A 124 -5.11 7.62 -14.72
C ILE A 124 -5.23 8.99 -15.42
N PRO A 125 -5.47 9.06 -16.74
CA PRO A 125 -5.60 10.33 -17.45
C PRO A 125 -6.80 11.13 -16.92
N GLY A 126 -6.56 12.37 -16.48
CA GLY A 126 -7.62 13.30 -16.06
C GLY A 126 -8.05 13.24 -14.58
N GLU A 127 -7.47 12.35 -13.77
CA GLU A 127 -7.75 12.32 -12.33
C GLU A 127 -6.85 13.31 -11.57
N PRO A 128 -7.37 14.07 -10.57
CA PRO A 128 -6.55 14.97 -9.78
C PRO A 128 -5.48 14.20 -9.02
N ILE A 129 -4.24 14.70 -9.13
CA ILE A 129 -3.05 14.09 -8.56
C ILE A 129 -3.13 14.13 -7.03
N ASN A 130 -3.17 12.96 -6.38
CA ASN A 130 -3.02 12.90 -4.93
C ASN A 130 -1.54 13.00 -4.54
N VAL A 131 -1.08 14.23 -4.34
CA VAL A 131 0.30 14.57 -3.93
C VAL A 131 0.76 13.89 -2.64
N HIS A 132 -0.16 13.42 -1.78
CA HIS A 132 0.22 12.72 -0.54
C HIS A 132 0.49 11.23 -0.74
N GLU A 133 -0.06 10.62 -1.78
CA GLU A 133 0.09 9.17 -2.06
C GLU A 133 1.19 8.88 -3.10
N MET A 134 1.73 9.91 -3.74
CA MET A 134 2.79 9.77 -4.73
C MET A 134 4.18 9.86 -4.09
N SER A 135 5.08 8.99 -4.53
CA SER A 135 6.49 9.13 -4.19
C SER A 135 7.11 10.33 -4.89
N ALA A 136 8.18 10.89 -4.31
CA ALA A 136 8.93 11.99 -4.91
C ALA A 136 9.36 11.67 -6.34
N ARG A 137 9.77 10.42 -6.61
CA ARG A 137 10.20 9.97 -7.94
C ARG A 137 9.08 10.03 -8.97
N GLU A 138 7.88 9.60 -8.62
CA GLU A 138 6.73 9.59 -9.53
C GLU A 138 6.21 11.01 -9.81
N LEU A 139 6.30 11.91 -8.82
CA LEU A 139 6.04 13.34 -9.03
C LEU A 139 7.04 13.95 -10.03
N PHE A 140 8.32 13.60 -9.93
CA PHE A 140 9.35 14.06 -10.86
C PHE A 140 9.13 13.57 -12.29
N GLU A 141 8.76 12.29 -12.47
CA GLU A 141 8.43 11.76 -13.79
C GLU A 141 7.17 12.39 -14.37
N HIS A 142 6.14 12.62 -13.56
CA HIS A 142 4.88 13.21 -14.01
C HIS A 142 5.04 14.64 -14.53
N PHE A 143 5.79 15.50 -13.83
CA PHE A 143 6.01 16.87 -14.25
C PHE A 143 7.11 17.02 -15.32
N HIS A 144 7.68 15.90 -15.81
CA HIS A 144 8.82 15.90 -16.74
C HIS A 144 9.95 16.85 -16.31
N GLN A 145 10.17 17.01 -15.00
CA GLN A 145 11.25 17.85 -14.51
C GLN A 145 12.57 17.07 -14.67
N VAL A 146 13.29 17.35 -15.75
CA VAL A 146 14.55 16.69 -16.14
C VAL A 146 15.63 16.81 -15.06
N PHE A 147 15.46 17.69 -14.07
CA PHE A 147 16.35 17.85 -12.93
C PHE A 147 15.55 18.12 -11.67
N PRO A 148 16.03 17.73 -10.47
CA PRO A 148 15.58 18.39 -9.26
C PRO A 148 15.67 19.90 -9.50
N ILE A 149 14.72 20.68 -8.97
CA ILE A 149 14.97 22.10 -8.75
C ILE A 149 16.12 22.13 -7.73
N VAL A 150 17.35 21.98 -8.24
CA VAL A 150 18.53 22.51 -7.57
C VAL A 150 18.14 23.96 -7.47
N SER A 151 17.76 24.39 -6.27
CA SER A 151 17.71 25.81 -5.99
C SER A 151 18.98 26.34 -6.61
N ARG A 152 18.88 27.37 -7.45
CA ARG A 152 20.07 28.06 -7.92
C ARG A 152 20.69 28.77 -6.71
N THR A 153 21.06 28.06 -5.66
CA THR A 153 22.26 28.34 -4.91
C THR A 153 23.37 27.96 -5.88
N PRO A 154 23.94 28.92 -6.64
CA PRO A 154 25.27 28.67 -7.17
C PRO A 154 26.06 28.27 -5.94
N THR A 155 26.55 27.05 -5.97
CA THR A 155 27.48 26.44 -5.03
C THR A 155 28.09 27.49 -4.08
N LEU A 156 27.88 27.28 -2.77
CA LEU A 156 28.39 28.08 -1.64
C LEU A 156 29.91 28.39 -1.68
N ASN A 157 30.58 27.88 -2.71
CA ASN A 157 31.97 27.93 -3.07
C ASN A 157 32.35 29.23 -3.83
N THR A 158 31.38 30.06 -4.24
CA THR A 158 31.68 31.28 -4.99
C THR A 158 32.03 32.41 -4.03
N THR A 159 33.25 32.97 -4.14
CA THR A 159 33.73 34.15 -3.37
C THR A 159 32.77 35.34 -3.39
N ALA A 160 31.94 35.45 -4.44
CA ALA A 160 30.89 36.45 -4.57
C ALA A 160 29.78 36.35 -3.49
N LEU A 161 29.46 35.15 -2.99
CA LEU A 161 28.45 34.94 -1.94
C LEU A 161 28.98 35.45 -0.59
N TRP A 162 30.25 35.15 -0.29
CA TRP A 162 30.95 35.67 0.88
C TRP A 162 31.03 37.19 0.87
N GLN A 163 31.37 37.81 -0.28
CA GLN A 163 31.33 39.27 -0.42
C GLN A 163 29.93 39.85 -0.21
N ARG A 164 28.87 39.16 -0.66
CA ARG A 164 27.48 39.60 -0.51
C ARG A 164 26.99 39.49 0.94
N ILE A 165 27.33 38.42 1.66
CA ILE A 165 27.05 38.26 3.10
C ILE A 165 27.82 39.29 3.92
N MET A 166 29.10 39.50 3.62
CA MET A 166 29.95 40.42 4.36
C MET A 166 29.55 41.88 4.16
N SER A 167 29.14 42.25 2.94
CA SER A 167 28.67 43.60 2.60
C SER A 167 27.22 43.89 2.99
N PHE A 168 26.46 42.89 3.46
CA PHE A 168 25.10 43.09 3.92
C PHE A 168 25.08 43.90 5.24
N LYS A 169 24.41 45.05 5.22
CA LYS A 169 24.33 45.99 6.35
C LYS A 169 23.32 45.58 7.45
N GLY A 170 22.53 44.52 7.24
CA GLY A 170 21.53 44.02 8.18
C GLY A 170 22.03 42.88 9.09
N ASN A 171 21.12 42.23 9.82
CA ASN A 171 21.46 41.15 10.74
C ASN A 171 21.88 39.88 9.96
N LYS A 172 23.19 39.64 9.91
CA LYS A 172 23.83 38.59 9.11
C LYS A 172 23.40 37.17 9.51
N LEU A 173 22.86 36.99 10.72
CA LEU A 173 22.36 35.71 11.22
C LEU A 173 21.15 35.20 10.42
N PHE A 174 20.30 36.11 9.92
CA PHE A 174 19.11 35.77 9.14
C PHE A 174 19.47 35.13 7.78
N LEU A 175 20.60 35.54 7.20
CA LEU A 175 21.06 35.02 5.91
C LEU A 175 21.58 33.58 6.01
N PHE A 176 22.11 33.16 7.17
CA PHE A 176 22.59 31.78 7.39
C PHE A 176 21.48 30.77 7.68
N GLN A 177 20.26 31.22 8.01
CA GLN A 177 19.11 30.34 8.23
C GLN A 177 18.30 30.08 6.96
N VAL A 178 18.45 30.93 5.94
CA VAL A 178 17.70 30.90 4.68
C VAL A 178 18.50 30.27 3.54
N TYR A 179 19.83 30.23 3.66
CA TYR A 179 20.77 29.63 2.70
C TYR A 179 21.51 28.46 3.33
#